data_AF-A0A9D0LN77-F1
#
_entry.id   AF-A0A9D0LN77-F1
#
_cell.length_a   1.000
_cell.length_b   1.000
_cell.length_c   1.000
_cell.angle_alpha   90.00
_cell.angle_beta   90.00
_cell.angle_gamma   90.00
#
_symmetry.space_group_name_H-M   'P 1'
#
loop_
_entity.id
_entity.type
_entity.pdbx_description
1 polymer ?
#
loop_
_entity_poly.entity_id
_entity_poly.type
_entity_poly.pdbx_seq_one_letter_code
_entity_poly.pdbx_strand_id
1 'polypeptide(L)'
;VGLLFKELVFITFDPEMAEVVGLPAGPLYFLLLSLIALTVVLSIKVVGIVLVSALIVTPAAAAYQLTEDFRRMMLLAVLLGVGATVGGLFLSYWLNTASGATIVLLATLFFFLAALLSPRRRILKAR
;
A
#
# COMPACT_ATOMS: atom_id res chain seq x y z
N VAL A 1 -12.68 3.79 6.92
CA VAL A 1 -12.20 4.47 5.68
C VAL A 1 -13.33 4.90 4.77
N GLY A 2 -14.31 4.04 4.44
CA GLY A 2 -15.34 4.36 3.42
C GLY A 2 -16.20 5.61 3.66
N LEU A 3 -16.53 5.93 4.92
CA LEU A 3 -17.40 7.08 5.26
C LEU A 3 -16.70 8.45 5.16
N LEU A 4 -15.38 8.51 5.38
CA LEU A 4 -14.57 9.74 5.36
C LEU A 4 -13.56 9.73 4.20
N PHE A 5 -13.81 8.93 3.17
CA PHE A 5 -12.82 8.66 2.12
C PHE A 5 -12.47 9.92 1.33
N LYS A 6 -13.46 10.78 1.05
CA LYS A 6 -13.23 12.00 0.25
C LYS A 6 -12.41 13.01 1.04
N GLU A 7 -12.77 13.20 2.30
CA GLU A 7 -12.14 14.14 3.22
C GLU A 7 -10.70 13.72 3.52
N LEU A 8 -10.46 12.44 3.82
CA LEU A 8 -9.11 11.91 4.08
C LEU A 8 -8.19 12.00 2.86
N VAL A 9 -8.72 11.74 1.66
CA VAL A 9 -7.94 11.90 0.42
C VAL A 9 -7.63 13.38 0.18
N PHE A 10 -8.60 14.27 0.37
CA PHE A 10 -8.40 15.71 0.15
C PHE A 10 -7.30 16.30 1.03
N ILE A 11 -7.30 16.00 2.34
CA ILE A 11 -6.25 16.47 3.26
C ILE A 11 -4.87 15.88 2.96
N THR A 12 -4.79 14.73 2.27
CA THR A 12 -3.51 14.09 1.92
C THR A 12 -2.82 14.81 0.77
N PHE A 13 -3.60 15.46 -0.11
CA PHE A 13 -3.08 16.21 -1.25
C PHE A 13 -2.86 17.68 -0.94
N ASP A 14 -3.81 18.31 -0.26
CA ASP A 14 -3.77 19.75 0.01
C ASP A 14 -4.47 20.07 1.35
N PRO A 15 -3.73 20.03 2.47
CA PRO A 15 -4.28 20.36 3.77
C PRO A 15 -4.66 21.85 3.89
N GLU A 16 -3.99 22.75 3.17
CA GLU A 16 -4.28 24.19 3.20
C GLU A 16 -5.59 24.50 2.48
N MET A 17 -5.83 23.93 1.28
CA MET A 17 -7.12 24.03 0.61
C MET A 17 -8.26 23.38 1.40
N ALA A 18 -7.99 22.31 2.15
CA ALA A 18 -8.99 21.69 3.01
C ALA A 18 -9.52 22.69 4.06
N GLU A 19 -8.64 23.47 4.68
CA GLU A 19 -9.07 24.51 5.64
C GLU A 19 -9.85 25.63 4.97
N VAL A 20 -9.43 26.07 3.77
CA VAL A 20 -10.12 27.12 3.00
C VAL A 20 -11.55 26.70 2.59
N VAL A 21 -11.77 25.42 2.28
CA VAL A 21 -13.08 24.85 1.92
C VAL A 21 -13.97 24.58 3.16
N GLY A 22 -13.47 24.85 4.38
CA GLY A 22 -14.21 24.70 5.63
C GLY A 22 -14.17 23.28 6.21
N LEU A 23 -13.26 22.41 5.73
CA LEU A 23 -13.02 21.12 6.38
C LEU A 23 -12.16 21.33 7.65
N PRO A 24 -12.43 20.59 8.73
CA PRO A 24 -11.60 20.60 9.93
C PRO A 24 -10.30 19.82 9.68
N ALA A 25 -9.35 20.41 8.94
CA ALA A 25 -8.13 19.74 8.49
C ALA A 25 -7.26 19.28 9.67
N GLY A 26 -7.12 20.10 10.72
CA GLY A 26 -6.39 19.72 11.94
C GLY A 26 -6.87 18.39 12.55
N PRO A 27 -8.13 18.28 13.00
CA PRO A 27 -8.69 17.03 13.53
C PRO A 27 -8.61 15.85 12.55
N LEU A 28 -8.88 16.08 11.26
CA LEU A 28 -8.80 15.02 10.24
C LEU A 28 -7.38 14.51 10.03
N TYR A 29 -6.38 15.40 10.11
CA TYR A 29 -4.98 15.04 10.01
C TYR A 29 -4.51 14.21 11.21
N PHE A 30 -4.85 14.63 12.43
CA PHE A 30 -4.56 13.82 13.63
C PHE A 30 -5.31 12.49 13.63
N LEU A 31 -6.55 12.46 13.12
CA LEU A 31 -7.29 11.21 12.92
C LEU A 31 -6.56 10.30 11.93
N LEU A 32 -6.12 10.82 10.77
CA LEU A 32 -5.37 10.05 9.78
C LEU A 32 -4.07 9.49 10.38
N LEU A 33 -3.30 10.33 11.07
CA LEU A 33 -2.08 9.91 11.75
C LEU A 33 -2.33 8.82 12.80
N SER A 34 -3.38 8.97 13.61
CA SER A 34 -3.74 7.97 14.63
C SER A 34 -4.13 6.63 13.99
N LEU A 35 -4.89 6.64 12.90
CA LEU A 35 -5.26 5.44 12.15
C LEU A 35 -4.03 4.74 11.57
N ILE A 36 -3.10 5.49 10.98
CA ILE A 36 -1.84 4.94 10.45
C ILE A 36 -1.02 4.34 11.60
N ALA A 37 -0.82 5.09 12.69
CA ALA A 37 -0.03 4.65 13.83
C ALA A 37 -0.60 3.36 14.46
N LEU A 38 -1.90 3.33 14.71
CA LEU A 38 -2.59 2.14 15.25
C LEU A 38 -2.41 0.94 14.32
N THR A 39 -2.63 1.13 13.02
CA THR A 39 -2.50 0.06 12.02
C THR A 39 -1.08 -0.51 11.98
N VAL A 40 -0.07 0.36 11.97
CA VAL A 40 1.34 -0.06 11.94
C VAL A 40 1.74 -0.77 13.22
N VAL A 41 1.41 -0.23 14.39
CA VAL A 41 1.76 -0.82 15.69
C VAL A 41 1.11 -2.20 15.87
N LEU A 42 -0.16 -2.35 15.49
CA LEU A 42 -0.85 -3.65 15.53
C LEU A 42 -0.20 -4.63 14.55
N SER A 43 0.12 -4.20 13.34
CA SER A 43 0.74 -5.07 12.32
C SER A 43 2.12 -5.57 12.76
N ILE A 44 2.94 -4.71 13.39
CA ILE A 44 4.28 -5.08 13.87
C ILE A 44 4.19 -6.20 14.92
N LYS A 45 3.19 -6.15 15.82
CA LYS A 45 3.01 -7.21 16.83
C LYS A 45 2.59 -8.55 16.24
N VAL A 46 1.82 -8.54 15.16
CA VAL A 46 1.30 -9.79 14.56
C VAL A 46 2.34 -10.46 13.67
N VAL A 47 3.08 -9.70 12.85
CA VAL A 47 3.96 -10.29 11.83
C VAL A 47 5.44 -9.88 11.91
N GLY A 48 5.78 -8.86 12.70
CA GLY A 48 7.14 -8.39 12.86
C GLY A 48 7.52 -7.21 11.95
N ILE A 49 8.47 -6.41 12.41
CA ILE A 49 8.79 -5.09 11.82
C ILE A 49 9.29 -5.17 10.37
N VAL A 50 10.08 -6.20 10.03
CA VAL A 50 10.67 -6.38 8.69
C VAL A 50 9.59 -6.65 7.64
N LEU A 51 8.61 -7.49 7.99
CA LEU A 51 7.55 -7.81 7.03
C LEU A 51 6.60 -6.62 6.84
N VAL A 52 6.29 -5.90 7.91
CA VAL A 52 5.40 -4.74 7.84
C VAL A 52 5.97 -3.65 6.95
N SER A 53 7.26 -3.32 7.10
CA SER A 53 7.89 -2.29 6.25
C SER A 53 7.87 -2.69 4.77
N ALA A 54 8.09 -3.96 4.46
CA ALA A 54 8.02 -4.47 3.09
C ALA A 54 6.58 -4.45 2.53
N LEU A 55 5.60 -4.94 3.28
CA LEU A 55 4.21 -5.03 2.83
C LEU A 55 3.51 -3.67 2.74
N ILE A 56 3.96 -2.65 3.47
CA ILE A 56 3.42 -1.30 3.31
C ILE A 56 3.91 -0.66 2.00
N VAL A 57 5.18 -0.88 1.64
CA VAL A 57 5.81 -0.19 0.52
C VAL A 57 5.64 -0.93 -0.81
N THR A 58 5.93 -2.24 -0.85
CA THR A 58 6.06 -3.00 -2.11
C THR A 58 4.76 -3.16 -2.90
N PRO A 59 3.63 -3.65 -2.33
CA PRO A 59 2.39 -3.78 -3.09
C PRO A 59 1.75 -2.43 -3.43
N ALA A 60 1.96 -1.40 -2.59
CA ALA A 60 1.53 -0.04 -2.88
C ALA A 60 2.31 0.54 -4.08
N ALA A 61 3.63 0.36 -4.11
CA ALA A 61 4.47 0.77 -5.23
C ALA A 61 4.13 0.00 -6.52
N ALA A 62 3.84 -1.31 -6.42
CA ALA A 62 3.41 -2.12 -7.55
C ALA A 62 2.08 -1.62 -8.14
N ALA A 63 1.09 -1.35 -7.27
CA ALA A 63 -0.21 -0.82 -7.68
C ALA A 63 -0.10 0.59 -8.29
N TYR A 64 0.76 1.45 -7.71
CA TYR A 64 1.04 2.79 -8.25
C TYR A 64 1.62 2.73 -9.66
N GLN A 65 2.35 1.67 -10.00
CA GLN A 65 2.88 1.50 -11.35
C GLN A 65 1.83 1.03 -12.36
N LEU A 66 0.75 0.39 -11.91
CA LEU A 66 -0.30 -0.18 -12.75
C LEU A 66 -1.43 0.82 -13.05
N THR A 67 -1.74 1.75 -12.14
CA THR A 67 -2.90 2.65 -12.27
C THR A 67 -2.65 4.06 -11.73
N GLU A 68 -3.35 5.05 -12.29
CA GLU A 68 -3.31 6.44 -11.82
C GLU A 68 -4.52 6.81 -10.93
N ASP A 69 -5.58 5.99 -10.96
CA ASP A 69 -6.77 6.19 -10.14
C ASP A 69 -6.54 5.73 -8.69
N PHE A 70 -6.68 6.65 -7.71
CA PHE A 70 -6.49 6.35 -6.28
C PHE A 70 -7.34 5.16 -5.78
N ARG A 71 -8.62 5.10 -6.17
CA ARG A 71 -9.51 3.99 -5.77
C ARG A 71 -9.02 2.65 -6.31
N ARG A 72 -8.54 2.61 -7.55
CA ARG A 72 -8.03 1.39 -8.18
C ARG A 72 -6.68 1.01 -7.59
N MET A 73 -5.82 1.99 -7.33
CA MET A 73 -4.52 1.80 -6.68
C MET A 73 -4.68 1.13 -5.32
N MET A 74 -5.59 1.63 -4.46
CA MET A 74 -5.84 1.00 -3.16
C MET A 74 -6.31 -0.45 -3.30
N LEU A 75 -7.24 -0.70 -4.22
CA LEU A 75 -7.81 -2.05 -4.42
C LEU A 75 -6.73 -3.02 -4.93
N LEU A 76 -5.92 -2.60 -5.90
CA LEU A 76 -4.79 -3.39 -6.40
C LEU A 76 -3.71 -3.61 -5.35
N ALA A 77 -3.39 -2.60 -4.53
CA ALA A 77 -2.41 -2.74 -3.46
C ALA A 77 -2.86 -3.80 -2.44
N VAL A 78 -4.15 -3.79 -2.07
CA VAL A 78 -4.73 -4.82 -1.19
C VAL A 78 -4.66 -6.20 -1.85
N LEU A 79 -5.07 -6.33 -3.11
CA LEU A 79 -5.04 -7.62 -3.81
C LEU A 79 -3.62 -8.20 -3.94
N LEU A 80 -2.65 -7.37 -4.33
CA LEU A 80 -1.25 -7.78 -4.45
C LEU A 80 -0.64 -8.13 -3.09
N GLY A 81 -0.94 -7.35 -2.05
CA GLY A 81 -0.46 -7.62 -0.69
C GLY A 81 -1.04 -8.91 -0.11
N VAL A 82 -2.34 -9.14 -0.25
CA VAL A 82 -2.99 -10.38 0.18
C VAL A 82 -2.48 -11.56 -0.63
N GLY A 83 -2.37 -11.43 -1.96
CA GLY A 83 -1.84 -12.47 -2.83
C GLY A 83 -0.40 -12.85 -2.46
N ALA A 84 0.46 -11.86 -2.20
CA ALA A 84 1.85 -12.09 -1.81
C ALA A 84 1.95 -12.76 -0.43
N THR A 85 1.09 -12.38 0.51
CA THR A 85 1.09 -12.93 1.87
C THR A 85 0.57 -14.37 1.87
N VAL A 86 -0.57 -14.64 1.22
CA VAL A 86 -1.16 -15.98 1.14
C VAL A 86 -0.25 -16.90 0.34
N GLY A 87 0.23 -16.46 -0.83
CA GLY A 87 1.16 -17.23 -1.65
C GLY A 87 2.48 -17.48 -0.93
N GLY A 88 3.03 -16.46 -0.27
CA GLY A 88 4.29 -16.55 0.46
C GLY A 88 4.21 -17.50 1.65
N LEU A 89 3.09 -17.49 2.36
CA LEU A 89 2.84 -18.42 3.45
C LEU A 89 2.69 -19.87 2.95
N PHE A 90 2.00 -20.08 1.84
CA PHE A 90 1.84 -21.41 1.23
C PHE A 90 3.19 -21.98 0.75
N LEU A 91 4.02 -21.14 0.13
CA LEU A 91 5.38 -21.49 -0.27
C LEU A 91 6.31 -21.74 0.92
N SER A 92 6.20 -20.93 1.98
CA SER A 92 6.95 -21.11 3.22
C SER A 92 6.65 -22.47 3.86
N TYR A 93 5.38 -22.89 3.83
CA TYR A 93 4.97 -24.20 4.36
C TYR A 93 5.63 -25.35 3.60
N TRP A 94 5.73 -25.26 2.27
CA TRP A 94 6.37 -26.29 1.44
C TRP A 94 7.89 -26.30 1.56
N LEU A 95 8.52 -25.12 1.66
CA LEU A 95 9.97 -24.95 1.63
C LEU A 95 10.61 -24.90 3.04
N ASN A 96 9.83 -25.02 4.12
CA ASN A 96 10.29 -24.90 5.52
C ASN A 96 11.20 -23.68 5.77
N THR A 97 10.97 -22.58 5.03
CA THR A 97 11.81 -21.38 5.08
C THR A 97 11.12 -20.29 5.90
N ALA A 98 11.88 -19.32 6.43
CA ALA A 98 11.35 -18.18 7.17
C ALA A 98 10.19 -17.48 6.41
N SER A 99 9.02 -17.47 7.03
CA SER A 99 7.77 -16.94 6.45
C SER A 99 7.89 -15.46 6.07
N GLY A 100 8.53 -14.65 6.92
CA GLY A 100 8.77 -13.25 6.62
C GLY A 100 9.58 -13.04 5.34
N ALA A 101 10.72 -13.75 5.19
CA ALA A 101 11.60 -13.60 4.03
C ALA A 101 10.94 -14.06 2.72
N THR A 102 10.23 -15.19 2.75
CA THR A 102 9.52 -15.74 1.58
C THR A 102 8.40 -14.81 1.10
N ILE A 103 7.62 -14.21 2.01
CA ILE A 103 6.59 -13.24 1.64
C ILE A 103 7.22 -12.00 1.00
N VAL A 104 8.32 -11.47 1.55
CA VAL A 104 9.02 -10.31 0.97
C VAL A 104 9.54 -10.62 -0.42
N LEU A 105 10.13 -11.80 -0.63
CA LEU A 105 10.61 -12.22 -1.95
C LEU A 105 9.47 -12.32 -2.96
N LEU A 106 8.32 -12.86 -2.56
CA LEU A 106 7.14 -12.98 -3.42
C LEU A 106 6.51 -11.62 -3.74
N ALA A 107 6.38 -10.75 -2.73
CA ALA A 107 5.94 -9.37 -2.93
C ALA A 107 6.87 -8.61 -3.89
N THR A 108 8.18 -8.81 -3.75
CA THR A 108 9.19 -8.24 -4.65
C THR A 108 9.03 -8.78 -6.08
N LEU A 109 8.77 -10.07 -6.25
CA LEU A 109 8.50 -10.67 -7.56
C LEU A 109 7.25 -10.06 -8.20
N PHE A 110 6.16 -9.90 -7.43
CA PHE A 110 4.95 -9.22 -7.91
C PHE A 110 5.22 -7.76 -8.29
N PHE A 111 6.04 -7.05 -7.53
CA PHE A 111 6.48 -5.70 -7.91
C PHE A 111 7.26 -5.69 -9.23
N PHE A 112 8.21 -6.61 -9.42
CA PHE A 112 8.95 -6.70 -10.69
C PHE A 112 8.03 -7.03 -11.87
N LEU A 113 7.07 -7.95 -11.69
CA LEU A 113 6.08 -8.28 -12.72
C LEU A 113 5.18 -7.07 -13.03
N ALA A 114 4.69 -6.37 -12.01
CA ALA A 114 3.93 -5.14 -12.17
C ALA A 114 4.74 -4.04 -12.87
N ALA A 115 6.03 -3.91 -12.55
CA ALA A 115 6.94 -2.96 -13.17
C ALA A 115 7.21 -3.27 -14.65
N LEU A 116 7.28 -4.56 -15.01
CA LEU A 116 7.50 -5.02 -16.38
C LEU A 116 6.24 -4.85 -17.24
N LEU A 117 5.07 -5.13 -16.66
CA LEU A 117 3.75 -4.95 -17.29
C LEU A 117 3.28 -3.49 -17.28
N SER A 118 3.89 -2.64 -16.45
CA SER A 118 3.46 -1.26 -16.26
C SER A 118 3.43 -0.47 -17.58
N PRO A 119 2.25 0.04 -17.98
CA PRO A 119 2.11 0.93 -19.14
C PRO A 119 2.87 2.26 -18.98
N ARG A 120 3.25 2.66 -17.75
CA ARG A 120 3.97 3.92 -17.51
C ARG A 120 5.34 3.97 -18.18
N ARG A 121 6.01 2.83 -18.39
CA ARG A 121 7.25 2.77 -19.20
C ARG A 121 6.99 2.83 -20.72
N ARG A 122 5.78 2.52 -21.19
CA ARG A 122 5.43 2.61 -22.61
C ARG A 122 5.18 4.04 -23.07
N ILE A 123 4.63 4.90 -22.21
CA ILE A 123 4.32 6.30 -22.58
C ILE A 123 5.58 7.17 -22.63
N LEU A 124 6.57 6.95 -21.74
CA LEU A 124 7.84 7.69 -21.74
C LEU A 124 8.82 7.28 -22.85
N LYS A 125 8.60 6.12 -23.52
CA LYS A 125 9.35 5.73 -24.72
C LYS A 125 8.71 6.20 -26.04
N ALA A 126 7.51 6.77 -25.98
CA ALA A 126 6.76 7.25 -27.14
C ALA A 126 6.79 8.80 -27.29
N ARG A 127 7.61 9.48 -26.49
CA ARG A 127 8.03 10.88 -26.65
C ARG A 127 9.53 10.92 -26.85
#